data_AF-A0A8T6TXT6-F1
#
_entry.id   AF-A0A8T6TXT6-F1
#
_cell.length_a   1.000
_cell.length_b   1.000
_cell.length_c   1.000
_cell.angle_alpha   90.00
_cell.angle_beta   90.00
_cell.angle_gamma   90.00
#
_symmetry.space_group_name_H-M   'P 1'
#
loop_
_entity.id
_entity.type
_entity.pdbx_description
1 polymer ?
#
loop_
_entity_poly.entity_id
_entity_poly.type
_entity_poly.pdbx_seq_one_letter_code
_entity_poly.pdbx_strand_id
1 'polypeptide(L)' 'MTEFDVDPDELAMGIEVEYEHTSNKELSERIALDHLAELPDYYTRLKKMEEEGKKELGIDN' A
#
# COMPACT_ATOMS: atom_id res chain seq x y z
N MET A 1 13.64 -7.07 4.20
CA MET A 1 12.74 -6.90 5.36
C MET A 1 11.75 -8.06 5.36
N THR A 2 11.20 -8.44 6.50
CA THR A 2 10.19 -9.50 6.62
C THR A 2 8.89 -8.96 7.22
N GLU A 3 7.82 -9.74 7.18
CA GLU A 3 6.54 -9.41 7.81
C GLU A 3 6.65 -9.09 9.30
N PHE A 4 7.66 -9.63 10.00
CA PHE A 4 7.89 -9.40 11.43
C PHE A 4 8.57 -8.06 11.73
N ASP A 5 9.11 -7.39 10.71
CA ASP A 5 9.86 -6.15 10.85
C ASP A 5 8.98 -4.89 10.60
N VAL A 6 7.72 -5.07 10.20
CA VAL A 6 6.82 -3.99 9.77
C VAL A 6 5.55 -3.91 10.61
N ASP A 7 4.83 -2.79 10.48
CA ASP A 7 3.47 -2.67 10.98
C ASP A 7 2.55 -3.60 10.16
N PRO A 8 1.82 -4.54 10.80
CA PRO A 8 0.93 -5.46 10.09
C PRO A 8 -0.23 -4.76 9.38
N ASP A 9 -0.68 -3.60 9.85
CA ASP A 9 -1.76 -2.85 9.21
C ASP A 9 -1.27 -2.21 7.89
N GLU A 10 -0.05 -1.67 7.89
CA GLU A 10 0.59 -1.15 6.67
C GLU A 10 0.86 -2.26 5.65
N LEU A 11 1.32 -3.42 6.11
CA LEU A 11 1.55 -4.57 5.23
C LEU A 11 0.25 -5.09 4.63
N ALA A 12 -0.83 -5.16 5.42
CA ALA A 12 -2.14 -5.58 4.93
C ALA A 12 -2.68 -4.60 3.87
N MET A 13 -2.63 -3.30 4.14
CA MET A 13 -3.02 -2.27 3.16
C MET A 13 -2.18 -2.39 1.88
N GLY A 14 -0.88 -2.60 2.03
CA GLY A 14 0.01 -2.75 0.89
C GLY A 14 -0.29 -3.95 0.02
N ILE A 15 -0.51 -5.11 0.62
CA ILE A 15 -0.89 -6.32 -0.11
C ILE A 15 -2.18 -6.09 -0.90
N GLU A 16 -3.18 -5.44 -0.31
CA GLU A 16 -4.44 -5.13 -0.99
C GLU A 16 -4.23 -4.20 -2.18
N VAL A 17 -3.49 -3.10 -2.01
CA VAL A 17 -3.19 -2.13 -3.08
C VAL A 17 -2.44 -2.80 -4.22
N GLU A 18 -1.34 -3.52 -3.94
CA GLU A 18 -0.56 -4.15 -5.00
C GLU A 18 -1.35 -5.25 -5.72
N TYR A 19 -2.27 -5.93 -5.04
CA TYR A 19 -3.14 -6.95 -5.64
C TYR A 19 -4.16 -6.37 -6.63
N GLU A 20 -4.43 -5.06 -6.61
CA GLU A 20 -5.20 -4.40 -7.67
C GLU A 20 -4.44 -4.42 -9.03
N HIS A 21 -3.12 -4.58 -8.98
CA HIS A 21 -2.22 -4.51 -10.14
C HIS A 21 -1.63 -5.87 -10.55
N THR A 22 -1.77 -6.89 -9.72
CA THR A 22 -1.32 -8.26 -10.02
C THR A 22 -2.20 -9.31 -9.36
N SER A 23 -2.34 -10.47 -9.98
CA SER A 23 -3.06 -11.61 -9.38
C SER A 23 -2.19 -12.52 -8.52
N ASN A 24 -0.89 -12.20 -8.36
CA ASN A 24 0.05 -12.97 -7.56
C ASN A 24 0.23 -12.37 -6.17
N LYS A 25 -0.36 -13.01 -5.15
CA LYS A 25 -0.31 -12.57 -3.76
C LYS A 25 1.11 -12.49 -3.18
N GLU A 26 1.97 -13.47 -3.49
CA GLU A 26 3.37 -13.46 -3.01
C GLU A 26 4.18 -12.32 -3.63
N LEU A 27 3.83 -11.91 -4.85
CA LEU A 27 4.44 -10.74 -5.49
C LEU A 27 3.94 -9.45 -4.83
N SER A 28 2.64 -9.32 -4.56
CA SER A 28 2.05 -8.17 -3.85
C SER A 28 2.70 -7.96 -2.49
N GLU A 29 2.85 -9.03 -1.70
CA GLU A 29 3.50 -8.98 -0.39
C GLU A 29 4.95 -8.50 -0.47
N ARG A 30 5.71 -8.99 -1.45
CA ARG A 30 7.11 -8.57 -1.63
C ARG A 30 7.22 -7.10 -1.97
N ILE A 31 6.38 -6.60 -2.87
CA ILE A 31 6.38 -5.19 -3.27
C ILE A 31 6.00 -4.31 -2.08
N ALA A 32 4.98 -4.71 -1.30
CA ALA A 32 4.59 -4.01 -0.09
C ALA A 32 5.73 -3.95 0.94
N LEU A 33 6.44 -5.06 1.16
CA LEU A 33 7.63 -5.09 2.02
C LEU A 33 8.77 -4.21 1.49
N ASP A 34 8.98 -4.16 0.17
CA ASP A 34 10.02 -3.29 -0.40
C ASP A 34 9.69 -1.81 -0.16
N HIS A 35 8.43 -1.39 -0.33
CA HIS A 35 8.01 -0.02 -0.02
C HIS A 35 8.12 0.33 1.47
N LEU A 36 7.70 -0.59 2.35
CA LEU A 36 7.79 -0.38 3.80
C LEU A 36 9.24 -0.34 4.30
N ALA A 37 10.18 -0.92 3.55
CA ALA A 37 11.61 -0.85 3.88
C ALA A 37 12.17 0.56 3.64
N GLU A 38 11.60 1.27 2.67
CA GLU A 38 11.96 2.66 2.36
C GLU A 38 11.25 3.64 3.30
N LEU A 39 9.96 3.41 3.56
CA LEU A 39 9.10 4.27 4.38
C LEU A 39 8.13 3.41 5.20
N PRO A 40 8.27 3.35 6.55
CA PRO A 40 7.42 2.48 7.38
C PRO A 40 5.92 2.79 7.35
N ASP A 41 5.52 3.99 6.93
CA ASP A 41 4.12 4.46 6.83
C ASP A 41 3.68 4.74 5.37
N TYR A 42 4.32 4.04 4.41
CA TYR A 42 4.13 4.27 2.97
C TYR A 42 2.66 4.23 2.55
N TYR A 43 1.92 3.20 2.96
CA TYR A 43 0.56 2.98 2.48
C TYR A 43 -0.46 3.93 3.13
N THR A 44 -0.24 4.35 4.37
CA THR A 44 -0.99 5.48 4.96
C THR A 44 -0.83 6.75 4.13
N ARG A 45 0.40 7.06 3.69
CA ARG A 45 0.66 8.26 2.85
C ARG A 45 0.05 8.13 1.47
N LEU A 46 0.19 6.97 0.84
CA LEU A 46 -0.38 6.67 -0.47
C LEU A 46 -1.90 6.86 -0.44
N LYS A 47 -2.58 6.25 0.52
CA LYS A 47 -4.04 6.36 0.69
C LYS A 47 -4.49 7.82 0.77
N LYS A 48 -3.82 8.62 1.60
CA LYS A 48 -4.13 10.05 1.73
C LYS A 48 -3.96 10.81 0.41
N MET A 49 -2.85 10.57 -0.30
CA MET A 49 -2.58 11.21 -1.59
C MET A 49 -3.65 10.84 -2.63
N GLU A 50 -4.07 9.58 -2.68
CA GLU A 50 -5.13 9.14 -3.59
C GLU A 50 -6.50 9.75 -3.25
N GLU A 51 -6.86 9.81 -1.96
CA GLU A 51 -8.09 10.44 -1.51
C GLU A 51 -8.13 11.93 -1.90
N GLU A 52 -7.04 12.65 -1.69
CA GLU A 52 -6.89 14.05 -2.11
C GLU A 52 -7.03 14.19 -3.63
N GLY A 53 -6.36 13.34 -4.42
CA GLY A 53 -6.46 13.36 -5.89
C GLY A 53 -7.87 13.04 -6.41
N LYS A 54 -8.55 12.05 -5.83
CA LYS A 54 -9.94 11.70 -6.19
C LYS A 54 -10.89 12.85 -5.90
N LYS A 55 -10.71 13.54 -4.76
CA LYS A 55 -11.49 14.72 -4.38
C LYS A 55 -11.26 15.90 -5.32
N GLU A 56 -10.01 16.18 -5.70
CA GLU A 56 -9.70 17.25 -6.67
C GLU A 56 -10.35 17.01 -8.04
N LEU A 57 -10.48 15.75 -8.44
CA LEU A 57 -11.12 15.36 -9.70
C LEU A 57 -12.64 15.20 -9.60
N GLY A 58 -13.23 15.27 -8.40
CA GLY A 58 -14.66 15.03 -8.18
C GLY A 58 -15.09 13.59 -8.48
N ILE A 59 -14.22 12.62 -8.18
CA ILE A 59 -14.43 11.18 -8.37
C ILE A 59 -14.69 10.49 -7.01
N ASP A 60 -14.95 11.27 -5.95
CA ASP A 60 -15.41 10.74 -4.67
C ASP A 60 -16.85 10.22 -4.81
N ASN A 61 -17.05 8.91 -4.56
CA ASN A 61 -18.39 8.29 -4.52
C ASN A 61 -19.17 8.73 -3.28
#